data_AF-A0A2S0WDF2-F1
#
_entry.id   AF-A0A2S0WDF2-F1
#
_cell.length_a   1.000
_cell.length_b   1.000
_cell.length_c   1.000
_cell.angle_alpha   90.00
_cell.angle_beta   90.00
_cell.angle_gamma   90.00
#
_symmetry.space_group_name_H-M   'P 1'
#
loop_
_entity.id
_entity.type
_entity.pdbx_description
1 polymer ?
#
loop_
_entity_poly.entity_id
_entity_poly.type
_entity_poly.pdbx_seq_one_letter_code
_entity_poly.pdbx_strand_id
1 'polypeptide(L)'
;MLARMGLLESLRGLLGRNKRYDQAQASRLEVHTANLSPDTAELLVVITLDADSFNRLRRIDAPLRLSPTTGRAVTFVPVGDAKDPALDPNLGWIIPVTRGSLDKLRTLPATPGSYEIDGTHLAFVVTA
;
A
#
# COMPACT_ATOMS: atom_id res chain seq x y z
N MET A 1 -10.54 -25.74 16.81
CA MET A 1 -10.02 -25.88 15.43
C MET A 1 -10.14 -24.52 14.75
N LEU A 2 -9.12 -23.66 14.87
CA LEU A 2 -9.13 -22.33 14.24
C LEU A 2 -8.83 -22.51 12.74
N ALA A 3 -9.78 -22.13 11.88
CA ALA A 3 -9.55 -22.06 10.44
C ALA A 3 -8.46 -21.01 10.17
N ARG A 4 -7.34 -21.43 9.59
CA ARG A 4 -6.36 -20.52 9.00
C ARG A 4 -7.02 -19.83 7.80
N MET A 5 -7.66 -18.67 8.02
CA MET A 5 -8.08 -17.80 6.92
C MET A 5 -6.84 -17.40 6.13
N GLY A 6 -6.84 -17.62 4.81
CA GLY A 6 -5.77 -17.16 3.94
C GLY A 6 -5.54 -15.65 4.07
N LEU A 7 -4.30 -15.20 3.93
CA LEU A 7 -3.90 -13.79 4.06
C LEU A 7 -4.77 -12.88 3.18
N LEU A 8 -4.97 -13.24 1.91
CA LEU A 8 -5.82 -12.52 0.97
C LEU A 8 -7.27 -12.39 1.46
N GLU A 9 -7.85 -13.46 1.98
CA GLU A 9 -9.24 -13.45 2.50
C GLU A 9 -9.34 -12.62 3.79
N SER A 10 -8.29 -12.60 4.60
CA SER A 10 -8.20 -11.72 5.78
C SER A 10 -8.14 -10.24 5.39
N LEU A 11 -7.46 -9.91 4.29
CA LEU A 11 -7.39 -8.56 3.73
C LEU A 11 -8.71 -8.15 3.06
N ARG A 12 -9.32 -9.05 2.27
CA ARG A 12 -10.66 -8.85 1.71
C ARG A 12 -11.71 -8.62 2.78
N GLY A 13 -11.64 -9.36 3.89
CA GLY A 13 -12.52 -9.15 5.04
C GLY A 13 -12.32 -7.80 5.75
N LEU A 14 -11.15 -7.18 5.65
CA LEU A 14 -10.92 -5.81 6.12
C LEU A 14 -11.57 -4.79 5.18
N LEU A 15 -11.41 -5.00 3.87
CA LEU A 15 -12.03 -4.20 2.81
C LEU A 15 -13.58 -4.26 2.89
N GLY A 16 -14.16 -5.46 3.01
CA GLY A 16 -15.62 -5.64 3.10
C GLY A 16 -16.27 -5.06 4.37
N ARG A 17 -15.51 -4.92 5.46
CA ARG A 17 -15.97 -4.24 6.69
C ARG A 17 -16.02 -2.72 6.54
N ASN A 18 -15.07 -2.15 5.81
CA ASN A 18 -15.03 -0.71 5.50
C ASN A 18 -15.70 -0.45 4.15
N LYS A 19 -17.04 -0.33 4.13
CA LYS A 19 -17.81 -0.08 2.89
C LYS A 19 -17.55 1.28 2.22
N ARG A 20 -16.70 2.15 2.79
CA ARG A 20 -16.30 3.43 2.20
C ARG A 20 -14.80 3.40 1.93
N TYR A 21 -14.46 3.38 0.64
CA TYR A 21 -13.13 3.70 0.16
C TYR A 21 -13.13 5.18 -0.21
N ASP A 22 -12.13 5.91 0.25
CA ASP A 22 -11.74 7.11 -0.47
C ASP A 22 -11.11 6.66 -1.78
N GLN A 23 -11.51 7.27 -2.88
CA GLN A 23 -11.05 6.92 -4.21
C GLN A 23 -10.45 8.14 -4.87
N ALA A 24 -9.27 7.98 -5.45
CA ALA A 24 -8.63 9.02 -6.24
C ALA A 24 -8.00 8.41 -7.50
N GLN A 25 -7.98 9.20 -8.58
CA GLN A 25 -7.14 8.92 -9.72
C GLN A 25 -5.71 9.39 -9.43
N ALA A 26 -4.76 8.56 -9.82
CA ALA A 26 -3.34 8.83 -9.78
C ALA A 26 -2.84 9.03 -11.21
N SER A 27 -2.15 10.14 -11.48
CA SER A 27 -1.56 10.40 -12.80
C SER A 27 -0.39 9.45 -13.07
N ARG A 28 0.26 8.99 -12.00
CA ARG A 28 1.23 7.90 -12.03
C ARG A 28 0.96 6.93 -10.89
N LEU A 29 0.90 5.64 -11.19
CA LEU A 29 0.85 4.58 -10.19
C LEU A 29 1.40 3.28 -10.77
N GLU A 30 2.54 2.83 -10.26
CA GLU A 30 3.18 1.58 -10.64
C GLU A 30 3.61 0.84 -9.37
N VAL A 31 3.54 -0.49 -9.40
CA VAL A 31 4.02 -1.33 -8.30
C VAL A 31 5.05 -2.30 -8.83
N HIS A 32 6.21 -2.29 -8.21
CA HIS A 32 7.30 -3.21 -8.48
C HIS A 32 7.61 -4.01 -7.21
N THR A 33 7.97 -5.27 -7.36
CA THR A 33 8.42 -6.12 -6.26
C THR A 33 9.86 -6.51 -6.48
N ALA A 34 10.68 -6.41 -5.44
CA ALA A 34 12.08 -6.86 -5.47
C ALA A 34 12.31 -7.86 -4.33
N ASN A 35 13.01 -8.96 -4.60
CA ASN A 35 13.48 -9.85 -3.53
C ASN A 35 14.58 -9.13 -2.74
N LEU A 36 14.44 -9.09 -1.41
CA LEU A 36 15.45 -8.50 -0.53
C LEU A 36 16.67 -9.42 -0.37
N SER A 37 16.45 -10.73 -0.39
CA SER A 37 17.51 -11.74 -0.40
C SER A 37 17.10 -12.93 -1.26
N PRO A 38 18.02 -13.53 -2.03
CA PRO A 38 17.74 -14.72 -2.84
C PRO A 38 17.33 -15.93 -2.00
N ASP A 39 17.73 -15.96 -0.72
CA ASP A 39 17.53 -17.09 0.19
C ASP A 39 16.29 -16.93 1.09
N THR A 40 15.56 -15.82 0.95
CA THR A 40 14.36 -15.53 1.75
C THR A 40 13.16 -15.24 0.86
N ALA A 41 11.97 -15.44 1.38
CA ALA A 41 10.73 -15.00 0.73
C ALA A 41 10.42 -13.50 0.99
N GLU A 42 11.38 -12.73 1.53
CA GLU A 42 11.16 -11.32 1.84
C GLU A 42 11.16 -10.48 0.56
N LEU A 43 10.05 -9.77 0.35
CA LEU A 43 9.79 -8.96 -0.83
C LEU A 43 9.66 -7.50 -0.44
N LEU A 44 10.48 -6.63 -1.02
CA LEU A 44 10.27 -5.19 -0.99
C LEU A 44 9.21 -4.81 -2.04
N VAL A 45 8.15 -4.14 -1.62
CA VAL A 45 7.16 -3.55 -2.52
C VAL A 45 7.47 -2.08 -2.72
N VAL A 46 7.82 -1.72 -3.95
CA VAL A 46 8.14 -0.36 -4.38
C VAL A 46 6.94 0.21 -5.13
N ILE A 47 6.37 1.31 -4.61
CA ILE A 47 5.22 1.98 -5.20
C ILE A 47 5.68 3.31 -5.79
N THR A 48 5.61 3.43 -7.11
CA THR A 48 5.86 4.69 -7.80
C THR A 48 4.53 5.43 -7.95
N LEU A 49 4.46 6.69 -7.51
CA LEU A 49 3.24 7.49 -7.58
C LEU A 49 3.51 8.99 -7.71
N ASP A 50 2.52 9.73 -8.19
CA ASP A 50 2.60 11.19 -8.25
C ASP A 50 2.52 11.85 -6.86
N ALA A 51 3.04 13.08 -6.75
CA ALA A 51 3.11 13.82 -5.49
C ALA A 51 1.74 14.08 -4.84
N ASP A 52 0.68 14.27 -5.63
CA ASP A 52 -0.68 14.50 -5.11
C ASP A 52 -1.26 13.23 -4.48
N SER A 53 -1.07 12.10 -5.13
CA SER A 53 -1.42 10.77 -4.64
C SER A 53 -0.65 10.44 -3.35
N PHE A 54 0.66 10.71 -3.33
CA PHE A 54 1.47 10.53 -2.11
C PHE A 54 1.00 11.44 -0.97
N ASN A 55 0.68 12.70 -1.27
CA ASN A 55 0.11 13.63 -0.29
C ASN A 55 -1.21 13.14 0.31
N ARG A 56 -2.09 12.56 -0.50
CA ARG A 56 -3.35 11.94 -0.02
C ARG A 56 -3.05 10.75 0.89
N LEU A 57 -2.18 9.85 0.46
CA LEU A 57 -1.79 8.65 1.22
C LEU A 57 -1.28 8.99 2.63
N ARG A 58 -0.44 10.02 2.77
CA ARG A 58 0.12 10.43 4.07
C ARG A 58 -0.93 10.84 5.11
N ARG A 59 -2.16 11.12 4.67
CA ARG A 59 -3.24 11.67 5.51
C ARG A 59 -4.39 10.69 5.73
N ILE A 60 -4.29 9.46 5.23
CA ILE A 60 -5.42 8.52 5.32
C ILE A 60 -5.73 8.15 6.78
N ASP A 61 -7.02 8.03 7.06
CA ASP A 61 -7.62 7.46 8.27
C ASP A 61 -8.63 6.34 7.93
N ALA A 62 -9.05 6.28 6.66
CA ALA A 62 -9.83 5.22 6.05
C ALA A 62 -9.07 4.57 4.88
N PRO A 63 -9.54 3.42 4.35
CA PRO A 63 -8.94 2.83 3.16
C PRO A 63 -8.95 3.78 1.95
N LEU A 64 -7.79 3.96 1.32
CA LEU A 64 -7.61 4.78 0.12
C LEU A 64 -7.30 3.88 -1.08
N ARG A 65 -8.14 3.95 -2.11
CA ARG A 65 -7.88 3.33 -3.41
C ARG A 65 -7.36 4.36 -4.39
N LEU A 66 -6.14 4.16 -4.84
CA LEU A 66 -5.55 4.87 -5.97
C LEU A 66 -5.73 4.03 -7.23
N SER A 67 -6.36 4.62 -8.24
CA SER A 67 -6.50 4.00 -9.56
C SER A 67 -5.57 4.74 -10.54
N PRO A 68 -4.82 4.03 -11.40
CA PRO A 68 -4.17 4.65 -12.55
C PRO A 68 -5.12 4.73 -13.75
N THR A 69 -4.73 5.52 -14.76
CA THR A 69 -5.34 5.46 -16.09
C THR A 69 -5.14 4.08 -16.75
N THR A 70 -4.01 3.41 -16.49
CA THR A 70 -3.67 2.09 -17.02
C THR A 70 -2.97 1.24 -15.96
N GLY A 71 -3.28 -0.05 -15.89
CA GLY A 71 -2.65 -0.97 -14.94
C GLY A 71 -3.56 -1.32 -13.75
N ARG A 72 -2.97 -1.74 -12.64
CA ARG A 72 -3.70 -2.22 -11.46
C ARG A 72 -3.84 -1.11 -10.42
N ALA A 73 -5.02 -1.01 -9.81
CA ALA A 73 -5.24 -0.14 -8.67
C ALA A 73 -4.41 -0.60 -7.45
N VAL A 74 -4.14 0.34 -6.55
CA VAL A 74 -3.49 0.08 -5.26
C VAL A 74 -4.41 0.58 -4.16
N THR A 75 -4.78 -0.29 -3.22
CA THR A 75 -5.62 0.05 -2.09
C THR A 75 -4.79 -0.01 -0.82
N PHE A 76 -4.60 1.14 -0.18
CA PHE A 76 -3.95 1.27 1.11
C PHE A 76 -4.99 1.11 2.21
N VAL A 77 -4.76 0.17 3.12
CA VAL A 77 -5.73 -0.20 4.15
C VAL A 77 -5.11 0.03 5.52
N PRO A 78 -5.62 1.00 6.31
CA PRO A 78 -5.22 1.11 7.71
C PRO A 78 -5.51 -0.19 8.47
N VAL A 79 -4.50 -0.72 9.15
CA VAL A 79 -4.59 -1.97 9.94
C VAL A 79 -3.95 -1.79 11.32
N GLY A 80 -4.40 -2.61 12.28
CA GLY A 80 -3.82 -2.62 13.63
C GLY A 80 -2.43 -3.25 13.67
N ASP A 81 -2.23 -4.34 12.93
CA ASP A 81 -1.01 -5.13 12.93
C ASP A 81 -0.39 -5.22 11.53
N ALA A 82 0.93 -5.38 11.48
CA ALA A 82 1.65 -5.57 10.22
C ALA A 82 1.15 -6.82 9.48
N LYS A 83 0.98 -6.68 8.17
CA LYS A 83 0.55 -7.74 7.25
C LYS A 83 1.27 -7.55 5.92
N ASP A 84 1.52 -8.65 5.22
CA ASP A 84 2.17 -8.57 3.91
C ASP A 84 1.24 -7.93 2.88
N PRO A 85 1.79 -7.12 1.96
CA PRO A 85 1.11 -6.72 0.73
C PRO A 85 0.60 -7.92 -0.04
N ALA A 86 -0.55 -7.77 -0.69
CA ALA A 86 -1.13 -8.85 -1.46
C ALA A 86 -1.69 -8.35 -2.79
N LEU A 87 -1.50 -9.16 -3.84
CA LEU A 87 -2.06 -8.88 -5.16
C LEU A 87 -3.37 -9.65 -5.33
N ASP A 88 -4.47 -8.90 -5.43
CA ASP A 88 -5.80 -9.41 -5.72
C ASP A 88 -6.10 -9.33 -7.23
N PRO A 89 -6.63 -10.39 -7.85
CA PRO A 89 -6.94 -10.38 -9.29
C PRO A 89 -8.00 -9.34 -9.67
N ASN A 90 -8.94 -9.03 -8.78
CA ASN A 90 -10.09 -8.16 -9.03
C ASN A 90 -9.90 -6.76 -8.45
N LEU A 91 -9.21 -6.65 -7.31
CA LEU A 91 -9.06 -5.39 -6.57
C LEU A 91 -7.71 -4.72 -6.83
N GLY A 92 -6.74 -5.43 -7.39
CA GLY A 92 -5.38 -4.94 -7.56
C GLY A 92 -4.53 -5.16 -6.31
N TRP A 93 -3.53 -4.31 -6.10
CA TRP A 93 -2.69 -4.41 -4.91
C TRP A 93 -3.45 -3.96 -3.67
N ILE A 94 -3.28 -4.70 -2.58
CA ILE A 94 -3.78 -4.35 -1.26
C ILE A 94 -2.57 -4.19 -0.35
N ILE A 95 -2.36 -2.98 0.14
CA ILE A 95 -1.20 -2.59 0.94
C ILE A 95 -1.67 -2.28 2.37
N PRO A 96 -1.39 -3.15 3.33
CA PRO A 96 -1.67 -2.88 4.74
C PRO A 96 -0.78 -1.75 5.24
N VAL A 97 -1.36 -0.76 5.90
CA VAL A 97 -0.62 0.37 6.47
C VAL A 97 -0.89 0.41 7.97
N THR A 98 0.13 0.16 8.77
CA THR A 98 0.02 0.25 10.23
C THR A 98 0.00 1.72 10.67
N ARG A 99 -0.39 1.97 11.92
CA ARG A 99 -0.26 3.30 12.53
C ARG A 99 1.19 3.81 12.50
N GLY A 100 2.16 2.94 12.81
CA GLY A 100 3.58 3.30 12.76
C GLY A 100 4.05 3.68 11.35
N SER A 101 3.60 2.94 10.33
CA SER A 101 3.89 3.27 8.92
C SER A 101 3.27 4.62 8.51
N LEU A 102 2.03 4.91 8.96
CA LEU A 102 1.39 6.20 8.72
C LEU A 102 2.11 7.36 9.40
N ASP A 103 2.55 7.18 10.65
CA ASP A 103 3.28 8.20 11.38
C ASP A 103 4.61 8.52 10.69
N LYS A 104 5.31 7.53 10.14
CA LYS A 104 6.49 7.73 9.28
C LYS A 104 6.15 8.42 7.95
N LEU A 105 5.10 7.99 7.25
CA LEU A 105 4.66 8.64 6.01
C LEU A 105 4.38 10.13 6.22
N ARG A 106 3.80 10.50 7.37
CA ARG A 106 3.51 11.90 7.71
C ARG A 106 4.77 12.74 7.87
N THR A 107 5.90 12.17 8.30
CA THR A 107 7.17 12.91 8.44
C THR A 107 7.93 13.12 7.13
N LEU A 108 7.62 12.34 6.08
CA LEU A 108 8.30 12.45 4.79
C LEU A 108 7.85 13.69 4.01
N PRO A 109 8.74 14.37 3.27
CA PRO A 109 8.35 15.46 2.38
C PRO A 109 7.53 14.91 1.20
N ALA A 110 6.58 15.70 0.70
CA ALA A 110 5.79 15.34 -0.48
C ALA A 110 6.44 15.76 -1.80
N THR A 111 7.76 15.84 -1.81
CA THR A 111 8.54 16.24 -2.98
C THR A 111 8.92 15.01 -3.78
N PRO A 112 9.27 15.16 -5.07
CA PRO A 112 9.83 14.07 -5.83
C PRO A 112 11.08 13.48 -5.14
N GLY A 113 11.20 12.15 -5.16
CA GLY A 113 12.27 11.43 -4.48
C GLY A 113 11.92 9.99 -4.14
N SER A 114 12.88 9.27 -3.57
CA SER A 114 12.68 7.90 -3.09
C SER A 114 12.66 7.87 -1.57
N TYR A 115 11.67 7.19 -0.99
CA TYR A 115 11.47 7.11 0.45
C TYR A 115 11.19 5.67 0.86
N GLU A 116 12.01 5.15 1.77
CA GLU A 116 11.76 3.86 2.40
C GLU A 116 11.07 4.07 3.75
N ILE A 117 10.14 3.18 4.09
CA ILE A 117 9.51 3.17 5.41
C ILE A 117 10.22 2.10 6.24
N ASP A 118 11.21 2.52 7.03
CA ASP A 118 12.06 1.58 7.78
C ASP A 118 11.25 0.57 8.60
N GLY A 119 11.74 -0.67 8.69
CA GLY A 119 11.06 -1.74 9.42
C GLY A 119 9.74 -2.16 8.78
N THR A 120 9.51 -1.78 7.52
CA THR A 120 8.44 -2.30 6.68
C THR A 120 9.03 -2.70 5.33
N HIS A 121 8.36 -3.62 4.62
CA HIS A 121 8.76 -3.99 3.27
C HIS A 121 8.15 -3.06 2.20
N LEU A 122 8.14 -1.74 2.47
CA LEU A 122 7.54 -0.74 1.60
C LEU A 122 8.50 0.42 1.31
N ALA A 123 8.63 0.72 0.01
CA ALA A 123 9.29 1.91 -0.48
C ALA A 123 8.39 2.67 -1.46
N PHE A 124 8.60 3.98 -1.54
CA PHE A 124 7.88 4.88 -2.42
C PHE A 124 8.86 5.62 -3.34
N VAL A 125 8.48 5.74 -4.60
CA VAL A 125 9.12 6.66 -5.55
C VAL A 125 8.09 7.72 -5.91
N VAL A 126 8.29 8.94 -5.42
CA VAL A 126 7.40 10.07 -5.68
C VAL A 126 7.91 10.80 -6.91
N THR A 127 7.05 10.96 -7.90
CA THR A 127 7.36 11.73 -9.12
C THR A 127 6.68 13.09 -9.10
N ALA A 128 7.23 14.02 -9.87
CA ALA A 128 6.58 15.30 -10.17
C ALA A 128 5.26 15.09 -10.92
#